data_AF-A0A951EM04-F1
#
_entry.id   AF-A0A951EM04-F1
#
_cell.length_a   1.000
_cell.length_b   1.000
_cell.length_c   1.000
_cell.angle_alpha   90.00
_cell.angle_beta   90.00
_cell.angle_gamma   90.00
#
_symmetry.space_group_name_H-M   'P 1'
#
loop_
_entity.id
_entity.type
_entity.pdbx_description
1 polymer ?
#
loop_
_entity_poly.entity_id
_entity_poly.type
_entity_poly.pdbx_seq_one_letter_code
_entity_poly.pdbx_strand_id
1 'polypeptide(L)' 'MPKGYWIARVDVSDPEAYKGYVAANAKSFAKFGARFIVRAGRFEAMEGTHRARNIVIEFPDYD' A
#
# COMPACT_ATOMS: atom_id res chain seq x y z
N MET A 1 21.03 -0.10 7.71
CA MET A 1 20.72 -0.12 6.26
C MET A 1 19.57 0.84 6.00
N PRO A 2 19.47 1.45 4.81
CA PRO A 2 18.31 2.27 4.44
C PRO A 2 17.04 1.40 4.41
N LYS A 3 15.90 2.00 4.75
CA LYS A 3 14.58 1.34 4.68
C LYS A 3 14.11 1.22 3.23
N GLY A 4 13.35 0.18 2.92
CA GLY A 4 12.61 0.07 1.67
C GLY A 4 11.21 0.67 1.80
N TYR A 5 10.74 1.36 0.77
CA TYR A 5 9.40 1.94 0.74
C TYR A 5 8.64 1.49 -0.50
N TRP A 6 7.61 0.67 -0.29
CA TRP A 6 6.66 0.35 -1.34
C TRP A 6 5.52 1.36 -1.30
N ILE A 7 5.44 2.19 -2.35
CA ILE A 7 4.36 3.14 -2.57
C ILE A 7 3.40 2.59 -3.64
N ALA A 8 2.17 2.28 -3.24
CA ALA A 8 1.13 1.80 -4.13
C ALA A 8 0.01 2.82 -4.26
N ARG A 9 -0.39 3.11 -5.51
CA ARG A 9 -1.50 4.00 -5.86
C ARG A 9 -2.47 3.23 -6.73
N VAL A 10 -3.72 3.06 -6.29
CA VAL A 10 -4.68 2.21 -6.99
C VAL A 10 -6.09 2.81 -7.04
N ASP A 11 -6.76 2.62 -8.17
CA ASP A 11 -8.21 2.72 -8.27
C ASP A 11 -8.77 1.30 -8.24
N VAL A 12 -9.74 1.06 -7.35
CA VAL A 12 -10.36 -0.25 -7.20
C VAL A 12 -11.66 -0.26 -7.99
N SER A 13 -11.70 -1.05 -9.06
CA SER A 13 -12.89 -1.22 -9.90
C SER A 13 -13.89 -2.22 -9.30
N ASP A 14 -13.42 -3.22 -8.56
CA ASP A 14 -14.25 -4.21 -7.85
C ASP A 14 -13.83 -4.29 -6.37
N PRO A 15 -14.59 -3.64 -5.46
CA PRO A 15 -14.28 -3.64 -4.03
C PRO A 15 -14.36 -5.03 -3.38
N GLU A 16 -15.21 -5.94 -3.87
CA GLU A 16 -15.39 -7.26 -3.28
C GLU A 16 -14.23 -8.19 -3.66
N ALA A 17 -13.84 -8.23 -4.93
CA ALA A 17 -12.65 -8.97 -5.37
C ALA A 17 -11.38 -8.45 -4.68
N TYR A 18 -11.29 -7.13 -4.47
CA TYR A 18 -10.14 -6.52 -3.82
C TYR A 18 -9.94 -6.97 -2.36
N LYS A 19 -11.00 -7.35 -1.63
CA LYS A 19 -10.87 -7.92 -0.29
C LYS A 19 -10.07 -9.23 -0.30
N GLY A 20 -10.31 -10.08 -1.31
CA GLY A 20 -9.58 -11.34 -1.50
C GLY A 20 -8.08 -11.10 -1.74
N TYR A 21 -7.75 -10.11 -2.58
CA TYR A 21 -6.38 -9.65 -2.76
C TYR A 21 -5.76 -9.19 -1.43
N VAL A 22 -6.41 -8.26 -0.71
CA VAL A 22 -5.88 -7.76 0.57
C VAL A 22 -5.60 -8.89 1.58
N ALA A 23 -6.48 -9.90 1.65
CA ALA A 23 -6.30 -11.05 2.53
C ALA A 23 -5.12 -11.93 2.11
N ALA A 24 -4.95 -12.22 0.81
CA ALA A 24 -3.85 -13.03 0.31
C ALA A 24 -2.47 -12.40 0.60
N ASN A 25 -2.37 -11.07 0.56
CA ASN A 25 -1.11 -10.35 0.72
C ASN A 25 -0.62 -10.33 2.17
N ALA A 26 -1.52 -10.50 3.14
CA ALA A 26 -1.20 -10.33 4.56
C ALA A 26 -0.06 -11.25 5.03
N LYS A 27 -0.03 -12.48 4.52
CA LYS A 27 1.03 -13.45 4.85
C LYS A 27 2.41 -12.99 4.37
N SER A 28 2.51 -12.45 3.16
CA SER A 28 3.77 -11.94 2.60
C SER A 28 4.23 -10.71 3.36
N PHE A 29 3.34 -9.76 3.65
CA PHE A 29 3.68 -8.57 4.42
C PHE A 29 4.22 -8.90 5.81
N ALA A 30 3.57 -9.82 6.53
CA ALA A 30 4.07 -10.27 7.83
C ALA A 30 5.44 -10.95 7.72
N LYS A 31 5.65 -11.82 6.71
CA LYS A 31 6.90 -12.55 6.50
C LYS A 31 8.11 -11.62 6.32
N PHE A 32 7.93 -10.51 5.61
CA PHE A 32 9.02 -9.59 5.25
C PHE A 32 9.09 -8.34 6.16
N GLY A 33 8.35 -8.30 7.28
CA GLY A 33 8.43 -7.20 8.24
C GLY A 33 7.83 -5.89 7.76
N ALA A 34 6.79 -5.96 6.93
CA ALA A 34 6.09 -4.79 6.40
C ALA A 34 5.41 -3.98 7.51
N ARG A 35 5.57 -2.65 7.46
CA ARG A 35 4.90 -1.69 8.34
C ARG A 35 4.11 -0.69 7.50
N PHE A 36 2.80 -0.71 7.61
CA PHE A 36 1.93 0.27 6.94
C PHE A 36 2.05 1.63 7.62
N ILE A 37 2.60 2.61 6.91
CA ILE A 37 2.65 4.02 7.35
C ILE A 37 1.38 4.74 6.89
N VAL A 38 0.95 4.46 5.65
CA VAL A 38 -0.31 4.96 5.09
C VAL A 38 -1.08 3.79 4.50
N ARG A 39 -2.37 3.68 4.81
CA ARG A 39 -3.24 2.60 4.29
C ARG A 39 -4.58 3.15 3.82
N ALA A 40 -4.56 3.86 2.69
CA ALA A 40 -5.75 4.47 2.07
C ALA A 40 -6.51 5.45 2.98
N GLY A 41 -5.76 6.31 3.69
CA GLY A 41 -6.34 7.41 4.48
C GLY A 41 -6.75 8.61 3.62
N ARG A 42 -7.30 9.65 4.27
CA ARG A 42 -7.61 10.93 3.63
C ARG A 42 -6.34 11.54 3.04
N PHE A 43 -6.44 12.06 1.82
CA PHE A 43 -5.39 12.82 1.17
C PHE A 43 -6.00 13.94 0.34
N GLU A 44 -5.15 14.86 -0.09
CA GLU A 44 -5.48 15.94 -1.01
C GLU A 44 -4.44 15.94 -2.13
N ALA A 45 -4.89 16.10 -3.38
CA ALA A 45 -3.98 16.21 -4.52
C ALA A 45 -3.63 17.69 -4.71
N MET A 46 -2.38 18.04 -4.41
CA MET A 46 -1.89 19.41 -4.60
C MET A 46 -1.84 19.76 -6.09
N GLU A 47 -1.44 18.81 -6.93
CA GLU A 47 -1.32 18.98 -8.38
C GLU A 47 -1.66 17.67 -9.12
N GLY A 48 -2.08 17.80 -10.38
CA GLY A 48 -2.28 16.68 -11.30
C GLY A 48 -3.42 15.72 -10.94
N THR A 49 -3.43 14.55 -11.58
CA THR A 49 -4.43 13.50 -11.35
C THR A 49 -3.95 12.49 -10.31
N HIS A 50 -4.92 12.00 -9.53
CA HIS A 50 -4.65 11.09 -8.43
C HIS A 50 -5.42 9.77 -8.56
N ARG A 51 -4.96 8.76 -7.82
CA ARG A 51 -5.69 7.50 -7.62
C ARG A 51 -6.43 7.58 -6.29
N ALA A 52 -7.56 6.89 -6.17
CA ALA A 52 -8.44 6.96 -5.01
C ALA A 52 -7.81 6.38 -3.73
N ARG A 53 -6.86 5.44 -3.85
CA ARG A 53 -6.18 4.84 -2.71
C ARG A 53 -4.67 5.01 -2.83
N ASN A 54 -4.07 5.56 -1.78
CA ASN A 54 -2.62 5.70 -1.64
C ASN A 54 -2.16 4.88 -0.42
N ILE A 55 -1.14 4.06 -0.60
CA ILE A 55 -0.58 3.16 0.40
C ILE A 55 0.93 3.35 0.43
N VAL A 56 1.50 3.45 1.64
CA VAL A 56 2.94 3.51 1.86
C VAL A 56 3.29 2.45 2.90
N ILE A 57 4.17 1.55 2.50
CA ILE A 57 4.62 0.42 3.31
C ILE A 57 6.13 0.52 3.47
N GLU A 58 6.59 0.54 4.72
CA GLU A 58 8.00 0.47 5.06
C GLU A 58 8.43 -0.98 5.27
N PHE A 59 9.61 -1.32 4.78
CA PHE A 59 10.30 -2.59 5.02
C PHE A 59 11.65 -2.33 5.70
N PRO A 60 12.23 -3.34 6.37
CA PRO A 60 13.52 -3.21 7.04
C PRO A 60 14.66 -2.71 6.12
N ASP A 61 14.61 -3.11 4.85
CA ASP A 61 15.47 -2.69 3.75
C ASP A 61 14.73 -2.89 2.40
N TYR A 62 15.45 -2.79 1.27
CA TYR A 62 14.87 -2.89 -0.07
C TYR A 62 14.74 -4.34 -0.58
N ASP A 63 15.53 -5.27 -0.02
CA ASP A 63 15.73 -6.62 -0.56
C ASP A 63 14.78 -7.67 0.05
#